data_AF-A0A1F8SBH7-F1
#
_entry.id   AF-A0A1F8SBH7-F1
#
_cell.length_a   1.000
_cell.length_b   1.000
_cell.length_c   1.000
_cell.angle_alpha   90.00
_cell.angle_beta   90.00
_cell.angle_gamma   90.00
#
_symmetry.space_group_name_H-M   'P 1'
#
loop_
_entity.id
_entity.type
_entity.pdbx_description
1 polymer ?
#
loop_
_entity_poly.entity_id
_entity_poly.type
_entity_poly.pdbx_seq_one_letter_code
_entity_poly.pdbx_strand_id
1 'polypeptide(L)'
;MTEYDPRAERAEPHFPTVREALEPYLVATEGGPFAKLSISVPERLLAVVREVADETGQSVSGVVAASLRRLVDEVEQARLDAALDADREENLAWARAAAPMDARLLADVEW
;
A
#
# COMPACT_ATOMS: atom_id res chain seq x y z
N MET A 1 -44.41 22.40 6.50
CA MET A 1 -43.52 23.16 5.60
C MET A 1 -42.17 23.20 6.29
N THR A 2 -41.31 22.23 5.98
CA THR A 2 -40.04 22.03 6.67
C THR A 2 -39.00 22.92 6.00
N GLU A 3 -38.36 23.79 6.77
CA GLU A 3 -37.31 24.71 6.33
C GLU A 3 -36.14 23.92 5.74
N TYR A 4 -35.77 24.24 4.49
CA TYR A 4 -34.58 23.71 3.83
C TYR A 4 -33.37 24.48 4.37
N ASP A 5 -32.52 23.80 5.15
CA ASP A 5 -31.23 24.33 5.58
C ASP A 5 -30.15 23.97 4.53
N PRO A 6 -29.63 24.94 3.75
CA PRO A 6 -28.61 24.69 2.73
C PRO A 6 -27.23 24.35 3.32
N ARG A 7 -27.08 24.32 4.65
CA ARG A 7 -25.83 23.97 5.35
C ARG A 7 -25.79 22.54 5.88
N ALA A 8 -26.85 21.75 5.68
CA ALA A 8 -26.85 20.33 6.00
C ALA A 8 -25.87 19.58 5.05
N GLU A 9 -24.63 19.51 5.52
CA GLU A 9 -23.62 18.48 5.24
C GLU A 9 -23.41 18.15 3.77
N ARG A 10 -22.69 19.03 3.08
CA ARG A 10 -21.65 18.51 2.18
C ARG A 10 -20.55 17.95 3.07
N ALA A 11 -20.68 16.69 3.48
CA ALA A 11 -19.53 15.94 3.96
C ALA A 11 -18.54 15.92 2.79
N GLU A 12 -17.52 16.77 2.86
CA GLU A 12 -16.43 16.73 1.90
C GLU A 12 -15.87 15.31 1.93
N PRO A 13 -15.70 14.65 0.77
CA PRO A 13 -15.07 13.35 0.74
C PRO A 13 -13.69 13.49 1.39
N HIS A 14 -13.54 12.87 2.56
CA HIS A 14 -12.26 12.81 3.25
C HIS A 14 -11.35 11.86 2.45
N PHE A 15 -10.54 12.43 1.56
CA PHE A 15 -9.47 11.69 0.93
C PHE A 15 -8.31 11.60 1.93
N PRO A 16 -7.96 10.39 2.41
CA PRO A 16 -6.86 10.26 3.35
C PRO A 16 -5.60 10.83 2.72
N THR A 17 -4.86 11.61 3.50
CA THR A 17 -3.54 12.09 3.06
C THR A 17 -2.61 10.91 2.85
N VAL A 18 -1.58 11.06 2.00
CA VAL A 18 -0.57 10.02 1.77
C VAL A 18 0.03 9.51 3.09
N ARG A 19 0.19 10.39 4.10
CA ARG A 19 0.67 10.00 5.44
C ARG A 19 -0.31 9.06 6.16
N GLU A 20 -1.60 9.37 6.13
CA GLU A 20 -2.65 8.54 6.75
C GLU A 20 -2.81 7.20 6.00
N ALA A 21 -2.67 7.21 4.67
CA ALA A 21 -2.71 5.99 3.86
C ALA A 21 -1.50 5.06 4.12
N LEU A 22 -0.35 5.63 4.51
CA LEU A 22 0.87 4.90 4.81
C LEU A 22 0.96 4.42 6.27
N GLU A 23 0.08 4.88 7.16
CA GLU A 23 0.13 4.58 8.59
C GLU A 23 0.17 3.07 8.94
N PRO A 24 -0.56 2.18 8.26
CA PRO A 24 -0.44 0.73 8.46
C PRO A 24 0.93 0.14 8.10
N TYR A 25 1.69 0.83 7.23
CA TYR A 25 3.01 0.41 6.74
C TYR A 25 4.16 1.04 7.52
N LEU A 26 3.90 2.10 8.28
CA LEU A 26 4.89 2.78 9.14
C LEU A 26 5.14 2.04 10.46
N VAL A 27 4.26 1.10 10.83
CA VAL A 27 4.44 0.27 12.02
C VAL A 27 5.26 -0.96 11.63
N ALA A 28 6.55 -0.95 11.98
CA ALA A 28 7.41 -2.12 11.94
C ALA A 28 6.82 -3.21 12.84
N THR A 29 6.04 -4.11 12.25
CA THR A 29 5.34 -5.17 12.98
C THR A 29 6.26 -6.37 13.11
N GLU A 30 7.28 -6.25 13.96
CA GLU A 30 7.95 -7.44 14.51
C GLU A 30 7.12 -7.96 15.72
N GLY A 31 6.47 -9.11 15.54
CA GLY A 31 5.98 -9.92 16.66
C GLY A 31 4.50 -9.74 17.08
N GLY A 32 3.59 -9.44 16.14
CA GLY A 32 2.14 -9.45 16.41
C GLY A 32 1.56 -10.84 16.73
N PRO A 33 0.33 -10.91 17.27
CA PRO A 33 -0.33 -12.19 17.57
C PRO A 33 -0.49 -13.04 16.30
N PHE A 34 -0.11 -14.32 16.39
CA PHE A 34 -0.26 -15.26 15.27
C PHE A 34 -1.66 -15.88 15.23
N ALA A 35 -2.27 -15.91 14.04
CA ALA A 35 -3.48 -16.69 13.78
C ALA A 35 -3.12 -18.01 13.10
N LYS A 36 -3.73 -19.12 13.53
CA LYS A 36 -3.55 -20.42 12.89
C LYS A 36 -4.41 -20.51 11.63
N LEU A 37 -3.77 -20.78 10.50
CA LEU A 37 -4.44 -21.06 9.23
C LEU A 37 -4.42 -22.58 8.95
N SER A 38 -5.61 -23.15 8.70
CA SER A 38 -5.76 -24.55 8.27
C SER A 38 -6.40 -24.58 6.89
N ILE A 39 -5.68 -25.07 5.89
CA ILE A 39 -6.15 -25.12 4.50
C ILE A 39 -5.98 -26.53 3.92
N SER A 40 -6.87 -26.89 3.01
CA SER A 40 -6.70 -28.05 2.13
C SER A 40 -6.06 -27.59 0.83
N VAL A 41 -5.02 -28.29 0.37
CA VAL A 41 -4.31 -27.98 -0.87
C VAL A 41 -4.18 -29.24 -1.73
N PRO A 42 -4.07 -29.11 -3.07
CA PRO A 42 -3.80 -30.24 -3.95
C PRO A 42 -2.50 -30.95 -3.56
N GLU A 43 -2.48 -32.29 -3.57
CA GLU A 43 -1.32 -33.10 -3.17
C GLU A 43 -0.04 -32.73 -3.93
N ARG A 44 -0.17 -32.47 -5.24
CA ARG A 44 0.95 -32.02 -6.09
C ARG A 44 1.59 -30.72 -5.60
N LEU A 45 0.79 -29.81 -5.04
CA LEU A 45 1.28 -28.53 -4.54
C LEU A 45 1.95 -28.73 -3.18
N LEU A 46 1.37 -29.57 -2.32
CA LEU A 46 1.99 -29.93 -1.05
C LEU A 46 3.37 -30.59 -1.25
N ALA A 47 3.52 -31.43 -2.28
CA ALA A 47 4.81 -32.04 -2.61
C ALA A 47 5.88 -30.98 -2.92
N VAL A 48 5.56 -30.01 -3.78
CA VAL A 48 6.48 -28.90 -4.12
C VAL A 48 6.83 -28.07 -2.89
N VAL A 49 5.85 -27.74 -2.03
CA VAL A 49 6.12 -26.96 -0.81
C VAL A 49 7.03 -27.71 0.14
N ARG A 50 6.89 -29.04 0.26
CA ARG A 50 7.77 -29.88 1.09
C ARG A 50 9.19 -29.92 0.55
N GLU A 51 9.34 -30.10 -0.75
CA GLU A 51 10.66 -30.08 -1.42
C GLU A 51 11.39 -28.76 -1.16
N VAL A 52 10.72 -27.62 -1.36
CA VAL A 52 11.29 -26.30 -1.08
C VAL A 52 11.61 -26.13 0.41
N ALA A 53 10.74 -26.60 1.30
CA ALA A 53 10.98 -26.54 2.75
C ALA A 53 12.26 -27.31 3.13
N ASP A 54 12.44 -28.50 2.56
CA ASP A 54 13.62 -29.33 2.79
C ASP A 54 14.89 -28.67 2.22
N GLU A 55 14.83 -28.16 0.98
CA GLU A 55 15.95 -27.46 0.33
C GLU A 55 16.40 -26.20 1.07
N THR A 56 15.45 -25.47 1.66
CA THR A 56 15.71 -24.18 2.34
C THR A 56 15.89 -24.32 3.85
N GLY A 57 15.73 -25.52 4.41
CA GLY A 57 15.77 -25.76 5.86
C GLY A 57 14.63 -25.08 6.62
N GLN A 58 13.52 -24.77 5.95
CA GLN A 58 12.34 -24.12 6.52
C GLN A 58 11.26 -25.15 6.86
N SER A 59 10.26 -24.74 7.65
CA SER A 59 9.04 -25.55 7.79
C SER A 59 8.09 -25.31 6.61
N VAL A 60 7.21 -26.28 6.33
CA VAL A 60 6.13 -26.13 5.33
C VAL A 60 5.30 -24.87 5.61
N SER A 61 4.95 -24.60 6.87
CA SER A 61 4.21 -23.40 7.25
C SER A 61 5.02 -22.13 7.05
N GLY A 62 6.34 -22.17 7.24
CA GLY A 62 7.26 -21.07 6.95
C GLY A 62 7.29 -20.73 5.46
N VAL A 63 7.42 -21.74 4.59
CA VAL A 63 7.40 -21.56 3.13
C VAL A 63 6.06 -20.99 2.66
N VAL A 64 4.94 -21.50 3.19
CA VAL A 64 3.60 -20.98 2.88
C VAL A 64 3.46 -19.53 3.34
N ALA A 65 3.87 -19.21 4.58
CA ALA A 65 3.80 -17.85 5.11
C ALA A 65 4.66 -16.87 4.29
N ALA A 66 5.88 -17.26 3.90
CA ALA A 66 6.75 -16.46 3.06
C ALA A 66 6.14 -16.20 1.67
N SER A 67 5.54 -17.23 1.07
CA SER A 67 4.86 -17.10 -0.21
C SER A 67 3.64 -16.18 -0.14
N LEU A 68 2.83 -16.31 0.93
CA LEU A 68 1.68 -15.44 1.17
C LEU A 68 2.10 -13.99 1.38
N ARG A 69 3.19 -13.75 2.12
CA ARG A 69 3.72 -12.40 2.33
C ARG A 69 4.09 -11.75 1.00
N ARG A 70 4.88 -12.44 0.17
CA ARG A 70 5.24 -11.95 -1.17
C ARG A 70 4.00 -11.62 -2.01
N LEU A 71 2.98 -12.47 -1.99
CA LEU A 71 1.74 -12.26 -2.73
C LEU A 71 0.97 -11.03 -2.25
N VAL A 72 0.94 -10.79 -0.93
CA VAL A 72 0.33 -9.58 -0.35
C VAL A 72 1.12 -8.35 -0.76
N ASP A 73 2.45 -8.38 -0.64
CA ASP A 73 3.32 -7.26 -1.02
C ASP A 73 3.14 -6.90 -2.51
N GLU A 74 3.05 -7.90 -3.40
CA GLU A 74 2.77 -7.69 -4.83
C GLU A 74 1.41 -7.04 -5.09
N VAL A 75 0.36 -7.47 -4.38
CA VAL A 75 -0.99 -6.90 -4.52
C VAL A 75 -1.04 -5.48 -4.00
N GLU A 76 -0.42 -5.18 -2.85
CA GLU A 76 -0.37 -3.83 -2.31
C GLU A 76 0.45 -2.90 -3.21
N GLN A 77 1.58 -3.37 -3.74
CA GLN A 77 2.35 -2.60 -4.71
C GLN A 77 1.51 -2.26 -5.95
N ALA A 78 0.79 -3.24 -6.51
CA ALA A 78 -0.07 -2.99 -7.67
C ALA A 78 -1.20 -1.99 -7.37
N ARG A 79 -1.74 -1.98 -6.14
CA ARG A 79 -2.73 -0.98 -5.72
C ARG A 79 -2.13 0.42 -5.59
N LEU A 80 -0.93 0.52 -5.01
CA LEU A 80 -0.21 1.79 -4.90
C LEU A 80 0.11 2.35 -6.29
N ASP A 81 0.59 1.50 -7.20
CA ASP A 81 0.88 1.90 -8.58
C ASP A 81 -0.38 2.43 -9.29
N ALA A 82 -1.51 1.73 -9.13
CA ALA A 82 -2.78 2.17 -9.71
C ALA A 82 -3.28 3.50 -9.12
N ALA A 83 -3.09 3.71 -7.81
CA ALA A 83 -3.45 4.97 -7.16
C ALA A 83 -2.55 6.13 -7.65
N LEU A 84 -1.24 5.90 -7.75
CA LEU A 84 -0.29 6.88 -8.28
C LEU A 84 -0.58 7.24 -9.74
N ASP A 85 -0.98 6.27 -10.55
CA ASP A 85 -1.39 6.50 -11.94
C ASP A 85 -2.70 7.30 -12.03
N ALA A 86 -3.67 7.05 -11.13
CA ALA A 86 -4.91 7.82 -11.08
C ALA A 86 -4.64 9.30 -10.75
N ASP A 87 -3.72 9.57 -9.82
CA ASP A 87 -3.38 10.93 -9.37
C ASP A 87 -2.35 11.62 -10.28
N ARG A 88 -1.84 10.93 -11.31
CA ARG A 88 -0.71 11.38 -12.12
C ARG A 88 -0.96 12.72 -12.81
N GLU A 89 -2.12 12.90 -13.41
CA GLU A 89 -2.43 14.12 -14.18
C GLU A 89 -2.53 15.35 -13.27
N GLU A 90 -3.16 15.20 -12.11
CA GLU A 90 -3.28 16.26 -11.11
C GLU A 90 -1.91 16.62 -10.51
N ASN A 91 -1.12 15.61 -10.15
CA ASN A 91 0.25 15.80 -9.67
C ASN A 91 1.13 16.55 -10.69
N LEU A 92 1.02 16.20 -11.97
CA LEU A 92 1.72 16.91 -13.04
C LEU A 92 1.25 18.35 -13.20
N ALA A 93 -0.05 18.61 -13.04
CA ALA A 93 -0.60 19.96 -13.10
C ALA A 93 -0.06 20.83 -11.95
N TRP A 94 -0.05 20.32 -10.71
CA TRP A 94 0.50 21.02 -9.56
C TRP A 94 2.01 21.25 -9.69
N ALA A 95 2.78 20.25 -10.11
CA ALA A 95 4.22 20.38 -10.32
C ALA A 95 4.54 21.45 -11.37
N ARG A 96 3.79 21.50 -12.48
CA ARG A 96 3.95 22.55 -13.50
C ARG A 96 3.61 23.93 -12.97
N ALA A 97 2.59 24.05 -12.11
CA ALA A 97 2.21 25.32 -11.51
C ALA A 97 3.25 25.84 -10.50
N ALA A 98 3.90 24.94 -9.76
CA ALA A 98 4.93 25.28 -8.78
C ALA A 98 6.30 25.60 -9.42
N ALA A 99 6.61 25.03 -10.59
CA ALA A 99 7.93 25.12 -11.24
C ALA A 99 8.53 26.55 -11.35
N PRO A 100 7.78 27.62 -11.65
CA PRO A 100 8.34 28.97 -11.71
C PRO A 100 8.78 29.52 -10.35
N MET A 101 8.10 29.13 -9.26
CA MET A 101 8.45 29.51 -7.90
C MET A 101 9.70 28.77 -7.44
N ASP A 102 9.74 27.47 -7.69
CA ASP A 102 10.90 26.63 -7.35
C ASP A 102 12.16 27.07 -8.10
N ALA A 103 12.03 27.46 -9.38
CA ALA A 103 13.14 28.00 -10.16
C ALA A 103 13.72 29.30 -9.59
N ARG A 104 12.86 30.17 -9.02
CA ARG A 104 13.31 31.40 -8.35
C ARG A 104 14.02 31.08 -7.03
N LEU A 105 13.45 30.20 -6.22
CA LEU A 105 14.05 29.77 -4.96
C LEU A 105 15.41 29.10 -5.19
N LEU A 106 15.54 28.25 -6.22
CA LEU A 106 16.80 27.60 -6.55
C LEU A 106 17.86 28.61 -7.01
N ALA A 107 17.48 29.60 -7.82
CA ALA A 107 18.38 30.68 -8.25
C ALA A 107 18.89 31.53 -7.07
N ASP A 108 18.11 31.64 -5.98
CA ASP A 108 18.51 32.37 -4.77
C ASP A 108 19.40 31.52 -3.82
N VAL A 109 19.45 30.19 -4.02
CA VAL A 109 20.18 29.23 -3.16
C VAL A 109 21.49 28.74 -3.80
N GLU A 110 21.64 28.80 -5.13
CA GLU A 110 22.94 28.57 -5.77
C GLU A 110 23.95 29.67 -5.37
N TRP A 111 24.88 29.30 -4.47
CA TRP A 111 26.10 30.02 -4.10
C TRP A 111 27.32 29.22 -4.53
#